data_AF-A0A496B8V0-F1
#
_entry.id   AF-A0A496B8V0-F1
#
_cell.length_a   1.000
_cell.length_b   1.000
_cell.length_c   1.000
_cell.angle_alpha   90.00
_cell.angle_beta   90.00
_cell.angle_gamma   90.00
#
_symmetry.space_group_name_H-M   'P 1'
#
loop_
_entity.id
_entity.type
_entity.pdbx_description
1 polymer ?
#
loop_
_entity_poly.entity_id
_entity_poly.type
_entity_poly.pdbx_seq_one_letter_code
_entity_poly.pdbx_strand_id
1 'polypeptide(L)'
;MNRQRNRASDNLFERIFIATRAFFGQLLQKETWQALWHWMLWRVSPKRRRIHKLMRQLQPLDANAPTEMRALRDEVFAKSCLELQQLEEQQILLDILNKAHRPLGFEQVFLAAIYPILVKRDMEVIPLATEAEHRLDVEIGYLGHNEDYFFWVFEIDSTKRLTLETPLAPRQEVRDDKRYVVYPLGSVGLVETDYAAYAEQWLLEAPRLATALPILAAAYAEQWLLNARIYLAHLLTDLKKRNYEITATAIPDFERERLSLLRRLSLDRLRKRQSLSARRTR
;
A
#
# COMPACT_ATOMS: atom_id res chain seq x y z
N MET A 1 57.15 12.69 8.51
CA MET A 1 56.01 11.75 8.54
C MET A 1 54.68 12.49 8.76
N ASN A 2 54.32 13.47 7.90
CA ASN A 2 53.05 14.23 8.06
C ASN A 2 52.48 14.84 6.75
N ARG A 3 52.97 14.44 5.56
CA ARG A 3 52.49 14.98 4.26
C ARG A 3 51.59 14.00 3.47
N GLN A 4 51.42 12.76 3.92
CA GLN A 4 50.55 11.78 3.27
C GLN A 4 49.10 11.77 3.80
N ARG A 5 48.82 12.40 4.95
CA ARG A 5 47.45 12.49 5.48
C ARG A 5 46.60 13.59 4.83
N ASN A 6 47.21 14.63 4.27
CA ASN A 6 46.46 15.76 3.68
C ASN A 6 46.06 15.59 2.21
N ARG A 7 46.61 14.60 1.48
CA ARG A 7 46.21 14.37 0.06
C ARG A 7 45.04 13.39 -0.11
N ALA A 8 44.71 12.64 0.94
CA ALA A 8 43.57 11.72 0.92
C ALA A 8 42.23 12.44 1.20
N SER A 9 42.27 13.55 1.96
CA SER A 9 41.09 14.40 2.23
C SER A 9 40.67 15.20 1.00
N ASP A 10 41.62 15.72 0.24
CA ASP A 10 41.35 16.56 -0.94
C ASP A 10 40.61 15.77 -2.03
N ASN A 11 41.02 14.51 -2.25
CA ASN A 11 40.33 13.59 -3.15
C ASN A 11 38.94 13.18 -2.65
N LEU A 12 38.70 13.19 -1.35
CA LEU A 12 37.43 12.72 -0.78
C LEU A 12 36.34 13.78 -0.95
N PHE A 13 36.68 15.06 -0.73
CA PHE A 13 35.76 16.18 -0.95
C PHE A 13 35.47 16.40 -2.43
N GLU A 14 36.46 16.32 -3.30
CA GLU A 14 36.26 16.44 -4.76
C GLU A 14 35.38 15.30 -5.29
N ARG A 15 35.61 14.07 -4.83
CA ARG A 15 34.79 12.91 -5.23
C ARG A 15 33.38 12.94 -4.64
N ILE A 16 33.21 13.41 -3.40
CA ILE A 16 31.89 13.66 -2.83
C ILE A 16 31.19 14.75 -3.64
N PHE A 17 31.88 15.83 -3.98
CA PHE A 17 31.32 16.95 -4.74
C PHE A 17 30.92 16.53 -6.17
N ILE A 18 31.72 15.71 -6.84
CA ILE A 18 31.40 15.15 -8.17
C ILE A 18 30.22 14.18 -8.08
N ALA A 19 30.22 13.27 -7.10
CA ALA A 19 29.10 12.35 -6.88
C ALA A 19 27.82 13.11 -6.52
N THR A 20 27.92 14.15 -5.69
CA THR A 20 26.80 15.03 -5.32
C THR A 20 26.34 15.82 -6.55
N ARG A 21 27.24 16.33 -7.39
CA ARG A 21 26.87 17.08 -8.59
C ARG A 21 26.22 16.18 -9.65
N ALA A 22 26.70 14.96 -9.86
CA ALA A 22 26.09 13.98 -10.76
C ALA A 22 24.72 13.53 -10.24
N PHE A 23 24.64 13.26 -8.94
CA PHE A 23 23.40 12.96 -8.23
C PHE A 23 22.37 14.09 -8.37
N PHE A 24 22.75 15.34 -8.06
CA PHE A 24 21.88 16.51 -8.21
C PHE A 24 21.51 16.80 -9.67
N GLY A 25 22.42 16.59 -10.61
CA GLY A 25 22.17 16.74 -12.05
C GLY A 25 21.13 15.75 -12.58
N GLN A 26 21.20 14.49 -12.17
CA GLN A 26 20.18 13.48 -12.47
C GLN A 26 18.88 13.72 -11.69
N LEU A 27 18.96 14.24 -10.46
CA LEU A 27 17.79 14.61 -9.67
C LEU A 27 16.96 15.72 -10.29
N LEU A 28 17.64 16.71 -10.89
CA LEU A 28 17.07 17.83 -11.64
C LEU A 28 16.39 17.40 -12.94
N GLN A 29 16.88 16.35 -13.61
CA GLN A 29 16.29 15.88 -14.87
C GLN A 29 14.93 15.17 -14.71
N LYS A 30 14.56 14.72 -13.50
CA LYS A 30 13.36 13.88 -13.27
C LYS A 30 12.38 14.42 -12.22
N GLU A 31 12.41 15.71 -11.87
CA GLU A 31 11.55 16.29 -10.82
C GLU A 31 11.67 15.60 -9.43
N THR A 32 12.72 14.79 -9.21
CA THR A 32 12.93 14.01 -7.98
C THR A 32 13.35 14.86 -6.77
N TRP A 33 13.54 16.18 -6.97
CA TRP A 33 13.81 17.11 -5.88
C TRP A 33 12.71 17.07 -4.81
N GLN A 34 11.47 16.87 -5.23
CA GLN A 34 10.36 16.65 -4.32
C GLN A 34 10.55 15.37 -3.51
N ALA A 35 10.93 14.25 -4.12
CA ALA A 35 11.18 12.99 -3.41
C ALA A 35 12.31 13.12 -2.38
N LEU A 36 13.36 13.87 -2.71
CA LEU A 36 14.50 14.12 -1.82
C LEU A 36 14.13 15.05 -0.65
N TRP A 37 13.31 16.07 -0.92
CA TRP A 37 12.74 16.94 0.11
C TRP A 37 11.81 16.17 1.06
N HIS A 38 10.88 15.36 0.54
CA HIS A 38 10.00 14.50 1.33
C HIS A 38 10.80 13.48 2.15
N TRP A 39 11.86 12.90 1.58
CA TRP A 39 12.77 12.02 2.30
C TRP A 39 13.48 12.73 3.45
N MET A 40 13.99 13.95 3.24
CA MET A 40 14.59 14.76 4.31
C MET A 40 13.57 15.12 5.39
N LEU A 41 12.36 15.57 5.01
CA LEU A 41 11.28 15.89 5.95
C LEU A 41 10.89 14.68 6.80
N TRP A 42 10.81 13.49 6.20
CA TRP A 42 10.58 12.24 6.91
C TRP A 42 11.65 11.99 7.98
N ARG A 43 12.94 12.22 7.65
CA ARG A 43 14.04 11.98 8.58
C ARG A 43 13.97 12.84 9.83
N VAL A 44 13.31 14.00 9.76
CA VAL A 44 13.15 14.96 10.87
C VAL A 44 11.78 14.82 11.55
N SER A 45 10.88 13.98 11.03
CA SER A 45 9.53 13.81 11.60
C SER A 45 9.55 13.29 13.04
N PRO A 46 8.78 13.88 13.97
CA PRO A 46 8.69 13.41 15.36
C PRO A 46 8.09 11.99 15.45
N LYS A 47 7.28 11.58 14.46
CA LYS A 47 6.68 10.24 14.37
C LYS A 47 7.68 9.16 13.95
N ARG A 48 8.90 9.53 13.52
CA ARG A 48 9.90 8.62 12.96
C ARG A 48 10.28 7.47 13.88
N ARG A 49 10.55 7.74 15.17
CA ARG A 49 10.95 6.70 16.14
C ARG A 49 9.89 5.61 16.26
N ARG A 50 8.62 6.02 16.29
CA ARG A 50 7.48 5.11 16.39
C ARG A 50 7.36 4.25 15.14
N ILE A 51 7.35 4.87 13.96
CA ILE A 51 7.23 4.14 12.70
C ILE A 51 8.45 3.21 12.50
N HIS A 52 9.67 3.62 12.86
CA HIS A 52 10.83 2.72 12.87
C HIS A 52 10.64 1.51 13.80
N LYS A 53 9.92 1.67 14.92
CA LYS A 53 9.58 0.54 15.79
C LYS A 53 8.62 -0.43 15.09
N LEU A 54 7.61 0.09 14.39
CA LEU A 54 6.68 -0.71 13.59
C LEU A 54 7.38 -1.41 12.42
N MET A 55 8.27 -0.72 11.71
CA MET A 55 9.06 -1.32 10.61
C MET A 55 9.89 -2.52 11.08
N ARG A 56 10.45 -2.47 12.29
CA ARG A 56 11.19 -3.60 12.88
C ARG A 56 10.32 -4.80 13.24
N GLN A 57 9.01 -4.61 13.31
CA GLN A 57 8.04 -5.66 13.59
C GLN A 57 7.49 -6.29 12.30
N LEU A 58 7.83 -5.76 11.12
CA LEU A 58 7.51 -6.40 9.85
C LEU A 58 8.24 -7.74 9.75
N GLN A 59 7.52 -8.76 9.31
CA GLN A 59 8.06 -10.08 9.07
C GLN A 59 9.30 -9.99 8.15
N PRO A 60 10.36 -10.77 8.44
CA PRO A 60 11.51 -10.85 7.56
C PRO A 60 11.10 -11.31 6.15
N LEU A 61 11.72 -10.69 5.14
CA LEU A 61 11.58 -11.13 3.76
C LEU A 61 12.23 -12.50 3.57
N ASP A 62 11.74 -13.26 2.60
CA ASP A 62 12.34 -14.50 2.13
C ASP A 62 13.79 -14.27 1.68
N ALA A 63 14.63 -15.30 1.79
CA ALA A 63 16.03 -15.23 1.40
C ALA A 63 16.22 -14.94 -0.10
N ASN A 64 15.23 -15.30 -0.92
CA ASN A 64 15.22 -15.05 -2.37
C ASN A 64 14.68 -13.67 -2.75
N ALA A 65 14.26 -12.84 -1.77
CA ALA A 65 13.80 -11.49 -2.06
C ALA A 65 14.96 -10.63 -2.61
N PRO A 66 14.69 -9.73 -3.58
CA PRO A 66 15.70 -8.79 -4.06
C PRO A 66 16.32 -8.00 -2.90
N THR A 67 17.63 -7.81 -2.93
CA THR A 67 18.41 -7.21 -1.84
C THR A 67 17.84 -5.86 -1.39
N GLU A 68 17.30 -5.10 -2.34
CA GLU A 68 16.83 -3.73 -2.15
C GLU A 68 15.35 -3.66 -1.78
N MET A 69 14.63 -4.78 -1.88
CA MET A 69 13.19 -4.86 -1.62
C MET A 69 12.84 -4.49 -0.19
N ARG A 70 13.71 -4.82 0.75
CA ARG A 70 13.55 -4.39 2.15
C ARG A 70 13.51 -2.88 2.28
N ALA A 71 14.42 -2.17 1.61
CA ALA A 71 14.50 -0.71 1.69
C ALA A 71 13.26 -0.06 1.06
N LEU A 72 12.80 -0.58 -0.08
CA LEU A 72 11.58 -0.11 -0.73
C LEU A 72 10.34 -0.34 0.15
N ARG A 73 10.16 -1.56 0.65
CA ARG A 73 9.05 -1.92 1.53
C ARG A 73 8.97 -1.03 2.75
N ASP A 74 10.10 -0.87 3.42
CA ASP A 74 10.24 -0.08 4.63
C ASP A 74 9.89 1.40 4.36
N GLU A 75 10.30 1.93 3.22
CA GLU A 75 10.01 3.31 2.82
C GLU A 75 8.54 3.52 2.43
N VAL A 76 7.94 2.62 1.65
CA VAL A 76 6.51 2.66 1.30
C VAL A 76 5.65 2.52 2.56
N PHE A 77 5.98 1.56 3.43
CA PHE A 77 5.29 1.40 4.72
C PHE A 77 5.37 2.66 5.57
N ALA A 78 6.56 3.27 5.69
CA ALA A 78 6.73 4.49 6.47
C ALA A 78 5.88 5.64 5.93
N LYS A 79 5.86 5.84 4.61
CA LYS A 79 5.04 6.87 3.96
C LYS A 79 3.54 6.62 4.18
N SER A 80 3.08 5.38 4.02
CA SER A 80 1.70 5.02 4.31
C SER A 80 1.34 5.28 5.77
N CYS A 81 2.20 4.94 6.73
CA CYS A 81 1.97 5.26 8.14
C CYS A 81 1.92 6.77 8.45
N LEU A 82 2.60 7.61 7.66
CA LEU A 82 2.51 9.07 7.80
C LEU A 82 1.17 9.61 7.31
N GLU A 83 0.60 9.01 6.26
CA GLU A 83 -0.73 9.35 5.74
C GLU A 83 -1.86 8.91 6.68
N LEU A 84 -1.67 7.81 7.40
CA LEU A 84 -2.62 7.32 8.39
C LEU A 84 -2.63 8.24 9.63
N GLN A 85 -3.79 8.81 9.93
CA GLN A 85 -3.94 9.78 11.00
C GLN A 85 -3.95 9.09 12.37
N GLN A 86 -4.54 7.90 12.44
CA GLN A 86 -4.71 7.17 13.69
C GLN A 86 -3.59 6.16 13.91
N LEU A 87 -3.29 5.88 15.18
CA LEU A 87 -2.29 4.87 15.56
C LEU A 87 -2.79 3.46 15.32
N GLU A 88 -4.08 3.24 15.53
CA GLU A 88 -4.75 1.96 15.35
C GLU A 88 -4.66 1.50 13.89
N GLU A 89 -4.95 2.39 12.94
CA GLU A 89 -4.79 2.11 11.49
C GLU A 89 -3.37 1.68 11.11
N GLN A 90 -2.34 2.26 11.74
CA GLN A 90 -0.94 1.90 11.50
C GLN A 90 -0.63 0.48 12.01
N GLN A 91 -1.22 0.11 13.15
CA GLN A 91 -1.08 -1.23 13.72
C GLN A 91 -1.85 -2.27 12.89
N ILE A 92 -3.08 -1.95 12.47
CA ILE A 92 -3.87 -2.82 11.60
C ILE A 92 -3.12 -3.09 10.29
N LEU A 93 -2.55 -2.06 9.66
CA LEU A 93 -1.73 -2.25 8.46
C LEU A 93 -0.56 -3.21 8.73
N LEU A 94 0.21 -3.01 9.81
CA LEU A 94 1.31 -3.90 10.18
C LEU A 94 0.83 -5.35 10.35
N ASP A 95 -0.28 -5.54 11.06
CA ASP A 95 -0.82 -6.86 11.36
C ASP A 95 -1.28 -7.59 10.09
N ILE A 96 -1.87 -6.87 9.13
CA ILE A 96 -2.25 -7.42 7.83
C ILE A 96 -0.99 -7.81 7.02
N LEU A 97 0.01 -6.94 6.93
CA LEU A 97 1.22 -7.21 6.15
C LEU A 97 2.00 -8.44 6.67
N ASN A 98 1.91 -8.70 7.97
CA ASN A 98 2.52 -9.86 8.64
C ASN A 98 1.74 -11.17 8.44
N LYS A 99 0.66 -11.17 7.65
CA LYS A 99 -0.06 -12.40 7.27
C LYS A 99 0.49 -13.07 6.02
N ALA A 100 1.36 -12.39 5.27
CA ALA A 100 2.02 -12.96 4.11
C ALA A 100 2.95 -14.11 4.52
N HIS A 101 2.77 -15.30 3.94
CA HIS A 101 3.65 -16.42 4.22
C HIS A 101 4.93 -16.30 3.38
N ARG A 102 6.11 -16.23 4.04
CA ARG A 102 7.43 -15.99 3.41
C ARG A 102 7.43 -14.81 2.42
N PRO A 103 7.28 -13.57 2.89
CA PRO A 103 7.06 -12.45 2.00
C PRO A 103 8.26 -12.17 1.08
N LEU A 104 8.03 -11.92 -0.22
CA LEU A 104 9.06 -11.35 -1.11
C LEU A 104 9.12 -9.83 -0.98
N GLY A 105 8.04 -9.21 -0.48
CA GLY A 105 7.96 -7.79 -0.15
C GLY A 105 7.14 -6.97 -1.14
N PHE A 106 6.96 -7.43 -2.38
CA PHE A 106 6.14 -6.73 -3.38
C PHE A 106 4.65 -6.69 -2.99
N GLU A 107 4.13 -7.76 -2.44
CA GLU A 107 2.77 -7.87 -1.91
C GLU A 107 2.55 -6.92 -0.73
N GLN A 108 3.57 -6.81 0.13
CA GLN A 108 3.56 -5.91 1.28
C GLN A 108 3.63 -4.45 0.82
N VAL A 109 4.49 -4.14 -0.15
CA VAL A 109 4.60 -2.82 -0.79
C VAL A 109 3.27 -2.42 -1.43
N PHE A 110 2.68 -3.30 -2.23
CA PHE A 110 1.45 -3.02 -2.95
C PHE A 110 0.31 -2.72 -1.99
N LEU A 111 0.08 -3.58 -0.98
CA LEU A 111 -1.00 -3.36 -0.02
C LEU A 111 -0.76 -2.10 0.82
N ALA A 112 0.47 -1.90 1.32
CA ALA A 112 0.81 -0.71 2.09
C ALA A 112 0.54 0.57 1.28
N ALA A 113 0.83 0.57 -0.02
CA ALA A 113 0.62 1.73 -0.88
C ALA A 113 -0.85 2.15 -1.05
N ILE A 114 -1.75 1.17 -1.09
CA ILE A 114 -3.19 1.40 -1.31
C ILE A 114 -3.99 1.54 -0.02
N TYR A 115 -3.52 0.98 1.09
CA TYR A 115 -4.25 0.93 2.36
C TYR A 115 -4.74 2.32 2.85
N PRO A 116 -3.94 3.40 2.82
CA PRO A 116 -4.44 4.73 3.20
C PRO A 116 -5.62 5.23 2.36
N ILE A 117 -5.75 4.80 1.09
CA ILE A 117 -6.89 5.17 0.25
C ILE A 117 -8.14 4.39 0.68
N LEU A 118 -7.99 3.12 1.02
CA LEU A 118 -9.09 2.27 1.49
C LEU A 118 -9.68 2.83 2.79
N VAL A 119 -8.81 3.18 3.75
CA VAL A 119 -9.22 3.82 5.01
C VAL A 119 -9.95 5.14 4.76
N LYS A 120 -9.42 6.02 3.89
CA LYS A 120 -10.07 7.30 3.53
C LYS A 120 -11.43 7.14 2.84
N ARG A 121 -11.74 5.95 2.34
CA ARG A 121 -13.02 5.61 1.68
C ARG A 121 -13.94 4.80 2.61
N ASP A 122 -13.63 4.72 3.90
CA ASP A 122 -14.37 3.94 4.89
C ASP A 122 -14.50 2.45 4.50
N MET A 123 -13.44 1.91 3.88
CA MET A 123 -13.35 0.50 3.53
C MET A 123 -12.55 -0.25 4.58
N GLU A 124 -13.12 -1.34 5.07
CA GLU A 124 -12.45 -2.28 5.97
C GLU A 124 -11.58 -3.24 5.16
N VAL A 125 -10.43 -3.61 5.72
CA VAL A 125 -9.49 -4.56 5.11
C VAL A 125 -9.22 -5.67 6.12
N ILE A 126 -9.57 -6.90 5.75
CA ILE A 126 -9.50 -8.07 6.61
C ILE A 126 -8.51 -9.06 5.96
N PRO A 127 -7.43 -9.45 6.67
CA PRO A 127 -6.50 -10.44 6.12
C PRO A 127 -7.17 -11.81 6.07
N LEU A 128 -7.00 -12.50 4.95
CA LEU A 128 -7.44 -13.88 4.79
C LEU A 128 -6.27 -14.83 5.05
N ALA A 129 -6.56 -15.97 5.66
CA ALA A 129 -5.56 -17.02 5.84
C ALA A 129 -5.23 -17.64 4.48
N THR A 130 -3.94 -17.75 4.18
CA THR A 130 -3.46 -18.34 2.94
C THR A 130 -2.22 -19.18 3.22
N GLU A 131 -2.15 -20.35 2.61
CA GLU A 131 -0.97 -21.23 2.66
C GLU A 131 -0.03 -20.98 1.48
N ALA A 132 -0.45 -20.15 0.52
CA ALA A 132 0.38 -19.81 -0.64
C ALA A 132 1.58 -18.96 -0.21
N GLU A 133 2.78 -19.49 -0.46
CA GLU A 133 4.02 -18.73 -0.29
C GLU A 133 4.03 -17.47 -1.17
N HIS A 134 4.62 -16.39 -0.65
CA HIS A 134 4.78 -15.11 -1.34
C HIS A 134 3.47 -14.42 -1.72
N ARG A 135 2.35 -14.82 -1.10
CA ARG A 135 1.02 -14.26 -1.36
C ARG A 135 0.43 -13.59 -0.12
N LEU A 136 -0.31 -12.51 -0.34
CA LEU A 136 -1.10 -11.82 0.67
C LEU A 136 -2.54 -11.69 0.19
N ASP A 137 -3.44 -12.42 0.84
CA ASP A 137 -4.87 -12.42 0.50
C ASP A 137 -5.61 -11.48 1.47
N VAL A 138 -6.39 -10.55 0.93
CA VAL A 138 -7.16 -9.58 1.74
C VAL A 138 -8.57 -9.43 1.21
N GLU A 139 -9.53 -9.46 2.11
CA GLU A 139 -10.90 -9.06 1.88
C GLU A 139 -11.03 -7.56 2.11
N ILE A 140 -11.65 -6.86 1.16
CA ILE A 140 -11.94 -5.44 1.27
C ILE A 140 -13.45 -5.29 1.21
N GLY A 141 -14.01 -4.67 2.25
CA GLY A 141 -15.44 -4.53 2.39
C GLY A 141 -15.87 -3.14 2.83
N TYR A 142 -17.14 -2.83 2.55
CA TYR A 142 -17.80 -1.62 3.04
C TYR A 142 -19.28 -1.90 3.29
N LEU A 143 -19.88 -1.10 4.16
CA LEU A 143 -21.32 -1.16 4.41
C LEU A 143 -22.06 -0.31 3.39
N GLY A 144 -22.94 -0.94 2.61
CA GLY A 144 -23.83 -0.24 1.70
C GLY A 144 -24.92 0.54 2.45
N HIS A 145 -25.67 1.40 1.74
CA HIS A 145 -26.76 2.19 2.32
C HIS A 145 -27.86 1.38 3.01
N ASN A 146 -27.97 0.08 2.73
CA ASN A 146 -28.92 -0.85 3.34
C ASN A 146 -28.37 -1.55 4.61
N GLU A 147 -27.15 -1.23 5.05
CA GLU A 147 -26.37 -2.04 6.01
C GLU A 147 -25.96 -3.42 5.47
N ASP A 148 -26.17 -3.66 4.17
CA ASP A 148 -25.67 -4.84 3.47
C ASP A 148 -24.15 -4.72 3.31
N TYR A 149 -23.42 -5.69 3.86
CA TYR A 149 -21.97 -5.79 3.69
C TYR A 149 -21.61 -6.23 2.27
N PHE A 150 -20.94 -5.36 1.52
CA PHE A 150 -20.37 -5.66 0.21
C PHE A 150 -18.87 -5.85 0.35
N PHE A 151 -18.33 -6.88 -0.29
CA PHE A 151 -16.90 -7.15 -0.23
C PHE A 151 -16.38 -7.77 -1.52
N TRP A 152 -15.07 -7.67 -1.71
CA TRP A 152 -14.30 -8.36 -2.74
C TRP A 152 -12.95 -8.77 -2.15
N VAL A 153 -12.23 -9.63 -2.85
CA VAL A 153 -10.95 -10.17 -2.39
C VAL A 153 -9.84 -9.80 -3.36
N PHE A 154 -8.69 -9.41 -2.82
CA PHE A 154 -7.42 -9.34 -3.56
C PHE A 154 -6.54 -10.52 -3.16
N GLU A 155 -6.09 -11.29 -4.14
CA GLU A 155 -5.04 -12.30 -3.99
C GLU A 155 -3.74 -11.69 -4.55
N ILE A 156 -2.91 -11.10 -3.69
CA ILE A 156 -1.72 -10.34 -4.11
C ILE A 156 -0.51 -11.27 -4.13
N ASP A 157 -0.06 -11.66 -5.32
CA ASP A 157 0.95 -12.68 -5.57
C ASP A 157 2.26 -12.07 -6.08
N SER A 158 3.33 -12.23 -5.30
CA SER A 158 4.66 -11.70 -5.61
C SER A 158 5.51 -12.54 -6.52
N THR A 159 4.98 -13.65 -7.00
CA THR A 159 5.61 -14.43 -8.07
C THR A 159 5.07 -14.03 -9.45
N LYS A 160 3.92 -13.34 -9.48
CA LYS A 160 3.24 -12.94 -10.71
C LYS A 160 3.54 -11.51 -11.07
N ARG A 161 3.73 -11.29 -12.37
CA ARG A 161 3.89 -9.96 -12.94
C ARG A 161 2.54 -9.26 -13.04
N LEU A 162 2.52 -8.02 -12.58
CA LEU A 162 1.52 -7.01 -12.81
C LEU A 162 1.99 -6.14 -13.97
N THR A 163 1.16 -5.98 -14.99
CA THR A 163 1.32 -4.87 -15.93
C THR A 163 -0.01 -4.11 -15.99
N LEU A 164 0.06 -2.79 -16.12
CA LEU A 164 -1.14 -1.95 -16.27
C LEU A 164 -1.93 -2.31 -17.55
N GLU A 165 -1.26 -2.98 -18.50
CA GLU A 165 -1.81 -3.46 -19.77
C GLU A 165 -2.38 -4.88 -19.68
N THR A 166 -2.04 -5.67 -18.65
CA THR A 166 -2.56 -7.03 -18.50
C THR A 166 -4.05 -6.94 -18.18
N PRO A 167 -4.92 -7.57 -19.00
CA PRO A 167 -6.35 -7.55 -18.71
C PRO A 167 -6.63 -8.21 -17.36
N LEU A 168 -7.48 -7.56 -16.56
CA LEU A 168 -7.97 -8.12 -15.31
C LEU A 168 -8.71 -9.42 -15.61
N ALA A 169 -8.33 -10.50 -14.93
CA ALA A 169 -9.01 -11.79 -14.98
C ALA A 169 -9.70 -12.13 -13.65
N PRO A 170 -10.65 -11.30 -13.18
CA PRO A 170 -11.34 -11.56 -11.93
C PRO A 170 -12.24 -12.79 -12.05
N ARG A 171 -12.34 -13.53 -10.95
CA ARG A 171 -13.22 -14.68 -10.81
C ARG A 171 -14.34 -14.36 -9.83
N GLN A 172 -15.53 -14.92 -10.04
CA GLN A 172 -16.64 -14.79 -9.11
C GLN A 172 -16.66 -16.01 -8.18
N GLU A 173 -16.84 -15.76 -6.90
CA GLU A 173 -17.04 -16.80 -5.89
C GLU A 173 -18.34 -16.55 -5.12
N VAL A 174 -18.77 -17.58 -4.39
CA VAL A 174 -19.96 -17.53 -3.55
C VAL A 174 -19.57 -17.93 -2.13
N ARG A 175 -19.91 -17.09 -1.16
CA ARG A 175 -19.83 -17.38 0.26
C ARG A 175 -21.22 -17.17 0.85
N ASP A 176 -21.79 -18.25 1.37
CA ASP A 176 -23.16 -18.31 1.85
C ASP A 176 -24.17 -17.90 0.75
N ASP A 177 -24.89 -16.80 0.96
CA ASP A 177 -25.84 -16.20 0.03
C ASP A 177 -25.23 -15.08 -0.84
N LYS A 178 -23.95 -14.72 -0.61
CA LYS A 178 -23.30 -13.59 -1.27
C LYS A 178 -22.34 -14.02 -2.37
N ARG A 179 -22.49 -13.39 -3.53
CA ARG A 179 -21.51 -13.43 -4.61
C ARG A 179 -20.51 -12.30 -4.43
N TYR A 180 -19.23 -12.62 -4.56
CA TYR A 180 -18.16 -11.62 -4.50
C TYR A 180 -17.14 -11.87 -5.61
N VAL A 181 -16.35 -10.83 -5.87
CA VAL A 181 -15.31 -10.85 -6.90
C VAL A 181 -13.97 -11.09 -6.23
N VAL A 182 -13.17 -11.98 -6.81
CA VAL A 182 -11.77 -12.21 -6.43
C VAL A 182 -10.89 -11.72 -7.56
N TYR A 183 -9.95 -10.83 -7.23
CA TYR A 183 -8.94 -10.34 -8.15
C TYR A 183 -7.62 -11.06 -7.89
N PRO A 184 -7.19 -11.97 -8.78
CA PRO A 184 -5.84 -12.51 -8.77
C PRO A 184 -4.87 -11.43 -9.28
N LEU A 185 -4.10 -10.83 -8.38
CA LEU A 185 -3.22 -9.72 -8.68
C LEU A 185 -1.77 -10.21 -8.67
N GLY A 186 -1.04 -10.00 -9.77
CA GLY A 186 0.41 -9.94 -9.66
C GLY A 186 0.83 -8.70 -8.88
N SER A 187 2.00 -8.74 -8.25
CA SER A 187 2.57 -7.55 -7.60
C SER A 187 3.92 -7.14 -8.20
N VAL A 188 4.59 -7.98 -8.98
CA VAL A 188 5.90 -7.67 -9.59
C VAL A 188 5.74 -6.81 -10.85
N GLY A 189 6.62 -5.85 -11.12
CA GLY A 189 6.63 -5.14 -12.41
C GLY A 189 5.62 -4.00 -12.54
N LEU A 190 4.98 -3.59 -11.43
CA LEU A 190 4.20 -2.34 -11.35
C LEU A 190 5.03 -1.10 -11.74
N VAL A 191 6.35 -1.19 -11.63
CA VAL A 191 7.30 -0.24 -12.22
C VAL A 191 8.21 -1.02 -13.17
N GLU A 192 8.26 -0.60 -14.44
CA GLU A 192 8.92 -1.35 -15.53
C GLU A 192 10.45 -1.35 -15.47
N THR A 193 11.04 -0.44 -14.70
CA THR A 193 12.49 -0.40 -14.50
C THR A 193 12.84 -1.34 -13.36
N ASP A 194 13.47 -2.47 -13.69
CA ASP A 194 14.03 -3.36 -12.68
C ASP A 194 14.95 -2.56 -11.75
N TYR A 195 14.50 -2.37 -10.50
CA TYR A 195 15.23 -1.56 -9.52
C TYR A 195 16.63 -2.13 -9.32
N ALA A 196 16.80 -3.44 -9.42
CA ALA A 196 18.11 -4.08 -9.38
C ALA A 196 18.96 -3.61 -10.56
N ALA A 197 18.47 -3.65 -11.80
CA ALA A 197 19.21 -3.15 -12.97
C ALA A 197 19.50 -1.64 -12.91
N TYR A 198 18.55 -0.83 -12.44
CA TYR A 198 18.72 0.62 -12.30
C TYR A 198 19.68 0.97 -11.15
N ALA A 199 19.55 0.30 -10.00
CA ALA A 199 20.45 0.43 -8.87
C ALA A 199 21.84 -0.11 -9.22
N GLU A 200 21.96 -1.19 -10.01
CA GLU A 200 23.20 -1.75 -10.54
C GLU A 200 23.88 -0.80 -11.51
N GLN A 201 23.12 -0.17 -12.41
CA GLN A 201 23.64 0.87 -13.29
C GLN A 201 24.15 2.09 -12.48
N TRP A 202 23.46 2.44 -11.39
CA TRP A 202 23.93 3.44 -10.41
C TRP A 202 25.13 2.96 -9.58
N LEU A 203 25.18 1.66 -9.24
CA LEU A 203 26.24 1.00 -8.47
C LEU A 203 27.56 1.02 -9.24
N LEU A 204 27.48 0.74 -10.54
CA LEU A 204 28.60 0.72 -11.48
C LEU A 204 29.22 2.12 -11.66
N GLU A 205 28.44 3.18 -11.46
CA GLU A 205 28.91 4.57 -11.58
C GLU A 205 29.47 5.18 -10.28
N ALA A 206 29.23 4.60 -9.09
CA ALA A 206 29.74 5.14 -7.83
C ALA A 206 30.06 4.07 -6.75
N PRO A 207 31.30 4.00 -6.22
CA PRO A 207 31.73 2.97 -5.26
C PRO A 207 31.22 3.17 -3.80
N ARG A 208 30.11 3.89 -3.55
CA ARG A 208 29.63 4.23 -2.18
C ARG A 208 28.10 4.13 -2.05
N LEU A 209 27.60 2.91 -1.97
CA LEU A 209 26.16 2.62 -2.12
C LEU A 209 25.33 2.49 -0.87
N ALA A 210 25.93 2.28 0.31
CA ALA A 210 25.14 2.26 1.54
C ALA A 210 24.41 3.60 1.78
N THR A 211 24.97 4.71 1.30
CA THR A 211 24.40 6.06 1.45
C THR A 211 23.39 6.45 0.37
N ALA A 212 23.47 5.90 -0.84
CA ALA A 212 22.58 6.25 -1.96
C ALA A 212 21.30 5.41 -2.00
N LEU A 213 21.37 4.15 -1.54
CA LEU A 213 20.25 3.21 -1.52
C LEU A 213 18.98 3.77 -0.84
N PRO A 214 19.04 4.45 0.31
CA PRO A 214 17.84 5.00 0.95
C PRO A 214 17.16 6.11 0.15
N ILE A 215 17.90 6.87 -0.66
CA ILE A 215 17.34 7.97 -1.45
C ILE A 215 16.72 7.42 -2.74
N LEU A 216 17.37 6.43 -3.35
CA LEU A 216 16.79 5.69 -4.47
C LEU A 216 15.50 4.96 -4.07
N ALA A 217 15.50 4.30 -2.90
CA ALA A 217 14.29 3.70 -2.34
C ALA A 217 13.18 4.73 -2.12
N ALA A 218 13.50 5.96 -1.70
CA ALA A 218 12.53 7.03 -1.51
C ALA A 218 11.89 7.53 -2.81
N ALA A 219 12.69 7.74 -3.86
CA ALA A 219 12.20 8.12 -5.18
C ALA A 219 11.35 7.00 -5.80
N TYR A 220 11.81 5.75 -5.67
CA TYR A 220 11.09 4.60 -6.19
C TYR A 220 9.80 4.30 -5.41
N ALA A 221 9.79 4.51 -4.10
CA ALA A 221 8.59 4.40 -3.27
C ALA A 221 7.48 5.35 -3.74
N GLU A 222 7.78 6.58 -4.18
CA GLU A 222 6.77 7.48 -4.75
C GLU A 222 6.14 6.91 -6.02
N GLN A 223 6.96 6.32 -6.90
CA GLN A 223 6.47 5.73 -8.14
C GLN A 223 5.61 4.49 -7.87
N TRP A 224 6.00 3.65 -6.90
CA TRP A 224 5.18 2.54 -6.43
C TRP A 224 3.85 2.99 -5.85
N LEU A 225 3.87 4.02 -4.99
CA LEU A 225 2.66 4.61 -4.43
C LEU A 225 1.74 5.08 -5.55
N LEU A 226 2.24 5.87 -6.50
CA LEU A 226 1.44 6.38 -7.61
C LEU A 226 0.83 5.25 -8.44
N ASN A 227 1.65 4.31 -8.91
CA ASN A 227 1.21 3.25 -9.80
C ASN A 227 0.22 2.29 -9.12
N ALA A 228 0.43 1.97 -7.83
CA ALA A 228 -0.48 1.10 -7.09
C ALA A 228 -1.86 1.73 -6.92
N ARG A 229 -1.88 3.06 -6.74
CA ARG A 229 -3.12 3.84 -6.59
C ARG A 229 -3.86 4.01 -7.92
N ILE A 230 -3.14 4.23 -9.02
CA ILE A 230 -3.71 4.21 -10.37
C ILE A 230 -4.34 2.84 -10.64
N TYR A 231 -3.62 1.78 -10.32
CA TYR A 231 -4.10 0.42 -10.50
C TYR A 231 -5.34 0.12 -9.63
N LEU A 232 -5.35 0.57 -8.38
CA LEU A 232 -6.55 0.49 -7.53
C LEU A 232 -7.75 1.21 -8.17
N ALA A 233 -7.55 2.39 -8.77
CA ALA A 233 -8.63 3.12 -9.43
C ALA A 233 -9.21 2.33 -10.62
N HIS A 234 -8.37 1.62 -11.37
CA HIS A 234 -8.81 0.70 -12.42
C HIS A 234 -9.61 -0.47 -11.85
N LEU A 235 -9.12 -1.12 -10.78
CA LEU A 235 -9.83 -2.20 -10.09
C LEU A 235 -11.21 -1.76 -9.58
N LEU A 236 -11.29 -0.59 -8.95
CA LEU A 236 -12.56 -0.07 -8.42
C LEU A 236 -13.55 0.31 -9.54
N THR A 237 -13.04 0.71 -10.72
CA THR A 237 -13.87 0.98 -11.90
C THR A 237 -14.46 -0.31 -12.47
N ASP A 238 -13.65 -1.37 -12.58
CA ASP A 238 -14.11 -2.70 -12.98
C ASP A 238 -15.10 -3.27 -11.95
N LEU A 239 -14.78 -3.19 -10.66
CA LEU A 239 -15.66 -3.62 -9.57
C LEU A 239 -17.00 -2.91 -9.63
N LYS A 240 -17.03 -1.60 -9.88
CA LYS A 240 -18.28 -0.85 -10.03
C LYS A 240 -19.15 -1.42 -11.14
N LYS A 241 -18.57 -1.73 -12.30
CA LYS A 241 -19.29 -2.36 -13.43
C LYS A 241 -19.87 -3.72 -13.03
N ARG A 242 -19.07 -4.56 -12.39
CA ARG A 242 -19.47 -5.91 -11.96
C ARG A 242 -20.46 -5.92 -10.82
N ASN A 243 -20.35 -4.99 -9.87
CA ASN A 243 -21.35 -4.84 -8.82
C ASN A 243 -22.72 -4.47 -9.41
N TYR A 244 -22.79 -3.68 -10.48
CA TYR A 244 -24.05 -3.47 -11.21
C TYR A 244 -24.57 -4.76 -11.86
N GLU A 245 -23.71 -5.63 -12.41
CA GLU A 245 -24.13 -6.91 -12.99
C GLU A 245 -24.60 -7.92 -11.92
N ILE A 246 -23.91 -7.98 -10.78
CA ILE A 246 -24.24 -8.85 -9.64
C ILE A 246 -25.53 -8.37 -8.96
N THR A 247 -25.76 -7.06 -8.84
CA THR A 247 -27.02 -6.52 -8.28
C THR A 247 -28.18 -6.51 -9.28
N ALA A 248 -27.92 -6.51 -10.59
CA ALA A 248 -28.94 -6.66 -11.63
C ALA A 248 -29.43 -8.10 -11.80
N THR A 249 -28.71 -9.10 -11.27
CA THR A 249 -29.19 -10.48 -11.18
C THR A 249 -30.08 -10.64 -9.94
N ALA A 250 -31.36 -10.31 -10.12
CA ALA A 250 -32.51 -10.59 -9.27
C ALA A 250 -32.23 -10.78 -7.76
N ILE A 251 -32.24 -9.69 -7.00
CA ILE A 251 -32.57 -9.75 -5.58
C ILE A 251 -34.03 -10.23 -5.50
N PRO A 252 -34.34 -11.36 -4.83
CA PRO A 252 -35.73 -11.81 -4.69
C PRO A 252 -36.56 -10.71 -3.99
N ASP A 253 -37.76 -10.41 -4.52
CA ASP A 253 -38.61 -9.32 -4.02
C ASP A 253 -38.89 -9.39 -2.50
N PHE A 254 -38.85 -10.59 -1.94
CA PHE A 254 -38.95 -10.86 -0.50
C PHE A 254 -37.87 -10.15 0.35
N GLU A 255 -36.62 -10.10 -0.10
CA GLU A 255 -35.55 -9.43 0.66
C GLU A 255 -35.66 -7.91 0.61
N ARG A 256 -36.14 -7.36 -0.52
CA ARG A 256 -36.44 -5.92 -0.65
C ARG A 256 -37.54 -5.49 0.32
N GLU A 257 -38.61 -6.26 0.44
CA GLU A 257 -39.69 -5.98 1.38
C GLU A 257 -39.23 -6.08 2.85
N ARG A 258 -38.41 -7.09 3.15
CA ARG A 258 -37.82 -7.28 4.50
C ARG A 258 -36.90 -6.11 4.89
N LEU A 259 -36.02 -5.65 3.99
CA LEU A 259 -35.13 -4.51 4.24
C LEU A 259 -35.88 -3.18 4.35
N SER A 260 -36.96 -3.01 3.56
CA SER A 260 -37.91 -1.88 3.68
C SER A 260 -38.57 -1.83 5.07
N LEU A 261 -39.03 -2.97 5.57
CA LEU A 261 -39.65 -3.09 6.89
C LEU A 261 -38.64 -2.83 8.01
N LEU A 262 -37.42 -3.36 7.91
CA LEU A 262 -36.36 -3.15 8.90
C LEU A 262 -35.92 -1.69 8.97
N ARG A 263 -35.85 -0.98 7.83
CA ARG A 263 -35.61 0.47 7.78
C ARG A 263 -36.70 1.29 8.47
N ARG A 264 -37.96 0.92 8.31
CA ARG A 264 -39.08 1.60 9.02
C ARG A 264 -38.98 1.37 10.52
N LEU A 265 -38.65 0.15 10.95
CA LEU A 265 -38.53 -0.20 12.36
C LEU A 265 -37.28 0.41 13.03
N SER A 266 -36.17 0.54 12.30
CA SER A 266 -34.95 1.19 12.80
C SER A 266 -35.12 2.71 12.93
N LEU A 267 -35.80 3.35 11.96
CA LEU A 267 -36.16 4.77 12.02
C LEU A 267 -37.10 5.09 13.19
N ASP A 268 -38.06 4.22 13.49
CA ASP A 268 -38.96 4.40 14.64
C ASP A 268 -38.23 4.22 15.99
N ARG A 269 -37.26 3.30 16.07
CA ARG A 269 -36.40 3.17 17.25
C ARG A 269 -35.48 4.38 17.43
N LEU A 270 -34.95 4.94 16.34
CA LEU A 270 -34.13 6.16 16.36
C LEU A 270 -34.93 7.40 16.78
N ARG A 271 -36.16 7.57 16.26
CA ARG A 271 -37.08 8.65 16.69
C ARG A 271 -37.49 8.52 18.16
N LYS A 272 -37.70 7.30 18.68
CA LYS A 272 -37.92 7.08 20.12
C LYS A 272 -36.70 7.43 20.96
N ARG A 273 -35.49 7.11 20.51
CA ARG A 273 -34.25 7.46 21.24
C ARG A 273 -33.97 8.98 21.22
N GLN A 274 -34.20 9.66 20.09
CA GLN A 274 -34.03 11.11 19.98
C GLN A 274 -35.08 11.91 20.77
N SER A 275 -36.32 11.43 20.84
CA SER A 275 -37.35 12.06 21.68
C SER A 275 -37.11 11.86 23.19
N LEU A 276 -36.52 10.73 23.58
CA LEU A 276 -36.08 10.47 24.96
C LEU A 276 -34.84 11.29 25.35
N SER A 277 -33.90 11.54 24.43
CA SER A 277 -32.75 12.41 24.70
C SER A 277 -33.17 13.88 24.82
N ALA A 278 -34.08 14.35 23.96
CA ALA A 278 -34.59 15.72 24.00
C ALA A 278 -35.40 16.06 25.28
N ARG A 279 -36.01 15.06 25.92
CA ARG A 279 -36.70 15.19 27.22
C ARG A 279 -35.75 15.19 28.43
N ARG A 280 -34.52 14.70 28.29
CA ARG A 280 -33.50 14.71 29.37
C ARG A 280 -32.67 15.99 29.41
N THR A 281 -32.73 16.79 28.35
CA THR A 281 -32.03 18.08 28.21
C THR A 281 -32.93 19.29 28.49
N ARG A 282 -34.13 19.07 29.03
CA ARG A 282 -34.98 20.09 29.67
C ARG A 282 -35.10 19.75 31.14
#